data_AF-G2R6A2-F1
#
_entry.id   AF-G2R6A2-F1
#
_cell.length_a   1.000
_cell.length_b   1.000
_cell.length_c   1.000
_cell.angle_alpha   90.00
_cell.angle_beta   90.00
_cell.angle_gamma   90.00
#
_symmetry.space_group_name_H-M   'P 1'
#
loop_
_entity.id
_entity.type
_entity.pdbx_description
1 polymer ?
#
loop_
_entity_poly.entity_id
_entity_poly.type
_entity_poly.pdbx_seq_one_letter_code
_entity_poly.pdbx_strand_id
1 'polypeptide(L)'
;MAAAAVQVPVAHLYNTLPTLGDADARFVEREPVFKQLAKLLAQYNNVFGICLVHSHCKLDDTEIMLSKGNVSQPERLENIERFYPERWLANGTPYEFTTRQTEEPPRDLVDKFLDITRQFNLQDILGFYHIEGGKDAPALIEWTEGRKNLTRILTEEDKPAEPVQTAWDFGRGDPITMACTIVCDTRTTRSGNANTHKNTQSHHK
;
A
#
# COMPACT_ATOMS: atom_id res chain seq x y z
N MET A 1 15.85 -25.63 -1.45
CA MET A 1 16.37 -24.96 -2.65
C MET A 1 15.33 -23.95 -3.09
N ALA A 2 15.58 -22.64 -2.88
CA ALA A 2 14.64 -21.60 -3.28
C ALA A 2 14.81 -21.31 -4.78
N ALA A 3 13.68 -21.26 -5.49
CA ALA A 3 13.64 -21.06 -6.93
C ALA A 3 14.10 -19.63 -7.29
N ALA A 4 15.12 -19.53 -8.15
CA ALA A 4 15.43 -18.29 -8.85
C ALA A 4 14.39 -18.11 -9.97
N ALA A 5 13.26 -17.48 -9.64
CA ALA A 5 12.34 -16.98 -10.65
C ALA A 5 12.91 -15.69 -11.26
N VAL A 6 12.87 -15.61 -12.58
CA VAL A 6 13.30 -14.46 -13.39
C VAL A 6 12.67 -13.18 -12.85
N GLN A 7 13.43 -12.43 -12.04
CA GLN A 7 13.05 -11.11 -11.55
C GLN A 7 13.21 -10.13 -12.71
N VAL A 8 12.10 -9.59 -13.21
CA VAL A 8 12.15 -8.22 -13.72
C VAL A 8 12.80 -7.39 -12.59
N PRO A 9 13.84 -6.58 -12.86
CA PRO A 9 14.49 -5.81 -11.81
C PRO A 9 13.41 -5.04 -11.05
N VAL A 10 13.26 -5.33 -9.76
CA VAL A 10 12.22 -4.76 -8.89
C VAL A 10 12.19 -3.24 -9.04
N ALA A 11 13.36 -2.61 -9.15
CA ALA A 11 13.51 -1.18 -9.43
C ALA A 11 12.79 -0.71 -10.71
N HIS A 12 12.89 -1.45 -11.81
CA HIS A 12 12.23 -1.10 -13.06
C HIS A 12 10.72 -1.12 -12.90
N LEU A 13 10.17 -2.20 -12.30
CA LEU A 13 8.75 -2.30 -11.98
C LEU A 13 8.30 -1.15 -11.08
N TYR A 14 9.01 -0.92 -9.96
CA TYR A 14 8.70 0.13 -8.99
C TYR A 14 8.65 1.52 -9.64
N ASN A 15 9.58 1.79 -10.54
CA ASN A 15 9.68 3.09 -11.22
C ASN A 15 8.53 3.36 -12.21
N THR A 16 7.79 2.32 -12.61
CA THR A 16 6.59 2.40 -13.47
C THR A 16 5.28 2.54 -12.70
N LEU A 17 5.30 2.41 -11.36
CA LEU A 17 4.11 2.56 -10.54
C LEU A 17 3.54 3.98 -10.67
N PRO A 18 2.21 4.15 -10.53
CA PRO A 18 1.59 5.45 -10.66
C PRO A 18 2.02 6.39 -9.52
N THR A 19 1.73 7.68 -9.70
CA THR A 19 1.83 8.61 -8.57
C THR A 19 0.68 8.39 -7.60
N LEU A 20 0.84 8.84 -6.35
CA LEU A 20 -0.24 8.82 -5.37
C LEU A 20 -1.49 9.55 -5.88
N GLY A 21 -1.31 10.73 -6.49
CA GLY A 21 -2.41 11.51 -7.04
C GLY A 21 -3.16 10.79 -8.16
N ASP A 22 -2.44 10.09 -9.05
CA ASP A 22 -3.07 9.29 -10.11
C ASP A 22 -3.86 8.10 -9.54
N ALA A 23 -3.32 7.43 -8.52
CA ALA A 23 -3.98 6.30 -7.88
C ALA A 23 -5.26 6.74 -7.13
N ASP A 24 -5.17 7.82 -6.36
CA ASP A 24 -6.31 8.38 -5.60
C ASP A 24 -7.42 8.87 -6.54
N ALA A 25 -7.07 9.63 -7.58
CA ALA A 25 -8.02 10.14 -8.57
C ALA A 25 -8.77 9.03 -9.32
N ARG A 26 -8.18 7.84 -9.44
CA ARG A 26 -8.81 6.67 -10.07
C ARG A 26 -9.68 5.87 -9.10
N PHE A 27 -9.46 5.96 -7.79
CA PHE A 27 -10.19 5.16 -6.80
C PHE A 27 -11.34 5.94 -6.14
N VAL A 28 -12.33 6.31 -6.94
CA VAL A 28 -13.46 7.17 -6.53
C VAL A 28 -14.64 6.38 -5.93
N GLU A 29 -15.11 5.33 -6.61
CA GLU A 29 -16.27 4.54 -6.17
C GLU A 29 -15.83 3.38 -5.25
N ARG A 30 -15.41 3.72 -4.04
CA ARG A 30 -14.75 2.76 -3.13
C ARG A 30 -15.71 1.73 -2.52
N GLU A 31 -16.94 2.13 -2.18
CA GLU A 31 -17.87 1.28 -1.42
C GLU A 31 -18.17 -0.09 -2.05
N PRO A 32 -18.51 -0.19 -3.36
CA PRO A 32 -18.78 -1.49 -3.98
C PRO A 32 -17.56 -2.41 -3.99
N VAL A 33 -16.37 -1.83 -4.18
CA VAL A 33 -15.09 -2.55 -4.18
C VAL A 33 -14.78 -3.06 -2.78
N PHE A 34 -14.89 -2.18 -1.77
CA PHE A 34 -14.69 -2.52 -0.36
C PHE A 34 -15.59 -3.65 0.09
N LYS A 35 -16.88 -3.65 -0.30
CA LYS A 35 -17.80 -4.72 0.06
C LYS A 35 -17.34 -6.10 -0.44
N GLN A 36 -16.80 -6.17 -1.66
CA GLN A 36 -16.29 -7.43 -2.23
C GLN A 36 -14.97 -7.83 -1.60
N LEU A 37 -14.04 -6.89 -1.44
CA LEU A 37 -12.71 -7.14 -0.88
C LEU A 37 -12.77 -7.52 0.61
N ALA A 38 -13.63 -6.86 1.39
CA ALA A 38 -13.90 -7.23 2.79
C ALA A 38 -14.32 -8.69 2.93
N LYS A 39 -15.29 -9.13 2.11
CA LYS A 39 -15.76 -10.52 2.10
C LYS A 39 -14.67 -11.50 1.67
N LEU A 40 -13.80 -11.09 0.74
CA LEU A 40 -12.67 -11.92 0.29
C LEU A 40 -11.63 -12.08 1.41
N LEU A 41 -11.16 -10.97 1.98
CA LEU A 41 -10.08 -10.95 2.96
C LEU A 41 -10.47 -11.63 4.28
N ALA A 42 -11.75 -11.59 4.65
CA ALA A 42 -12.26 -12.31 5.82
C ALA A 42 -12.05 -13.84 5.73
N GLN A 43 -12.01 -14.41 4.53
CA GLN A 43 -11.71 -15.84 4.32
C GLN A 43 -10.26 -16.19 4.65
N TYR A 44 -9.39 -15.19 4.70
CA TYR A 44 -7.95 -15.32 5.01
C TYR A 44 -7.62 -14.61 6.34
N ASN A 45 -8.57 -14.61 7.28
CA ASN A 45 -8.41 -14.08 8.64
C ASN A 45 -7.99 -12.61 8.72
N ASN A 46 -8.17 -11.83 7.65
CA ASN A 46 -7.75 -10.43 7.56
C ASN A 46 -6.28 -10.24 7.99
N VAL A 47 -5.39 -11.10 7.50
CA VAL A 47 -3.92 -10.92 7.64
C VAL A 47 -3.36 -9.99 6.56
N PHE A 48 -4.13 -9.76 5.49
CA PHE A 48 -3.82 -8.82 4.41
C PHE A 48 -4.82 -7.66 4.41
N GLY A 49 -4.31 -6.47 4.13
CA GLY A 49 -5.11 -5.30 3.80
C GLY A 49 -4.90 -4.90 2.34
N ILE A 50 -5.54 -3.80 1.94
CA ILE A 50 -5.41 -3.26 0.58
C ILE A 50 -4.79 -1.88 0.63
N CYS A 51 -4.02 -1.52 -0.40
CA CYS A 51 -3.39 -0.21 -0.49
C CYS A 51 -3.42 0.36 -1.90
N LEU A 52 -3.31 1.69 -2.00
CA LEU A 52 -2.97 2.37 -3.22
C LEU A 52 -1.53 2.05 -3.60
N VAL A 53 -1.35 1.41 -4.75
CA VAL A 53 -0.03 1.16 -5.33
C VAL A 53 0.51 2.48 -5.85
N HIS A 54 1.69 2.90 -5.37
CA HIS A 54 2.38 4.09 -5.86
C HIS A 54 3.88 4.01 -5.54
N SER A 55 4.69 4.82 -6.22
CA SER A 55 6.12 4.98 -5.91
C SER A 55 6.37 6.25 -5.08
N HIS A 56 7.22 6.16 -4.05
CA HIS A 56 7.65 7.32 -3.26
C HIS A 56 8.83 8.07 -3.87
N CYS A 57 9.75 7.35 -4.51
CA CYS A 57 10.92 7.91 -5.18
C CYS A 57 11.32 7.06 -6.40
N LYS A 58 12.40 7.43 -7.10
CA LYS A 58 13.01 6.55 -8.11
C LYS A 58 14.01 5.62 -7.43
N LEU A 59 14.07 4.36 -7.87
CA LEU A 59 15.07 3.37 -7.50
C LEU A 59 16.11 3.20 -8.60
N ASP A 60 17.37 2.98 -8.20
CA ASP A 60 18.41 2.46 -9.08
C ASP A 60 18.24 0.94 -9.24
N ASP A 61 18.82 0.36 -10.29
CA ASP A 61 18.65 -1.06 -10.64
C ASP A 61 19.08 -2.05 -9.55
N THR A 62 19.96 -1.60 -8.63
CA THR A 62 20.47 -2.40 -7.51
C THR A 62 19.71 -2.18 -6.21
N GLU A 63 18.69 -1.32 -6.21
CA GLU A 63 17.94 -0.94 -5.01
C GLU A 63 16.56 -1.58 -4.96
N ILE A 64 16.07 -1.76 -3.74
CA ILE A 64 14.67 -2.04 -3.44
C ILE A 64 14.15 -1.04 -2.40
N MET A 65 12.84 -0.82 -2.37
CA MET A 65 12.21 -0.09 -1.28
C MET A 65 12.10 -1.02 -0.06
N LEU A 66 12.84 -0.72 1.00
CA LEU A 66 12.94 -1.57 2.20
C LEU A 66 12.49 -0.82 3.46
N SER A 67 11.50 -1.39 4.14
CA SER A 67 10.98 -0.94 5.43
C SER A 67 11.79 -1.50 6.61
N LYS A 68 12.15 -0.61 7.54
CA LYS A 68 12.77 -0.91 8.84
C LYS A 68 12.09 -0.06 9.93
N GLY A 69 11.08 -0.62 10.57
CA GLY A 69 10.24 0.12 11.52
C GLY A 69 9.47 1.24 10.81
N ASN A 70 9.62 2.47 11.29
CA ASN A 70 8.86 3.64 10.79
C ASN A 70 9.51 4.33 9.57
N VAL A 71 10.50 3.70 8.94
CA VAL A 71 11.21 4.25 7.78
C VAL A 71 11.21 3.20 6.67
N SER A 72 10.75 3.60 5.51
CA SER A 72 10.92 2.86 4.27
C SER A 72 11.77 3.67 3.31
N GLN A 73 12.81 3.07 2.74
CA GLN A 73 13.77 3.79 1.89
C GLN A 73 14.46 2.86 0.89
N PRO A 74 15.03 3.42 -0.20
CA PRO A 74 15.91 2.69 -1.10
C PRO A 74 17.10 2.09 -0.34
N GLU A 75 17.31 0.79 -0.51
CA GLU A 75 18.43 0.05 0.04
C GLU A 75 19.02 -0.83 -1.05
N ARG A 76 20.36 -0.86 -1.12
CA ARG A 76 21.05 -1.69 -2.12
C ARG A 76 20.98 -3.16 -1.72
N LEU A 77 20.64 -4.02 -2.67
CA LEU A 77 20.53 -5.47 -2.48
C LEU A 77 21.78 -6.10 -1.84
N GLU A 78 22.97 -5.60 -2.19
CA GLU A 78 24.25 -6.09 -1.63
C GLU A 78 24.40 -5.85 -0.12
N ASN A 79 23.66 -4.90 0.45
CA ASN A 79 23.71 -4.53 1.86
C ASN A 79 22.61 -5.22 2.69
N ILE A 80 21.78 -6.07 2.08
CA ILE A 80 20.61 -6.65 2.73
C ILE A 80 20.83 -8.15 2.90
N GLU A 81 21.01 -8.59 4.14
CA GLU A 81 21.21 -10.01 4.44
C GLU A 81 19.93 -10.84 4.18
N ARG A 82 18.78 -10.31 4.61
CA ARG A 82 17.48 -10.94 4.43
C ARG A 82 16.37 -9.91 4.37
N PHE A 83 15.41 -10.15 3.48
CA PHE A 83 14.21 -9.34 3.33
C PHE A 83 13.05 -10.23 2.90
N TYR A 84 11.84 -9.72 3.13
CA TYR A 84 10.59 -10.39 2.81
C TYR A 84 9.63 -9.39 2.16
N PRO A 85 8.77 -9.81 1.23
CA PRO A 85 7.77 -8.91 0.65
C PRO A 85 6.79 -8.35 1.68
N GLU A 86 6.53 -7.04 1.63
CA GLU A 86 5.54 -6.38 2.49
C GLU A 86 4.32 -5.91 1.72
N ARG A 87 4.50 -5.56 0.44
CA ARG A 87 3.44 -5.11 -0.46
C ARG A 87 3.53 -5.80 -1.82
N TRP A 88 2.36 -6.06 -2.39
CA TRP A 88 2.21 -6.75 -3.67
C TRP A 88 1.22 -6.02 -4.58
N LEU A 89 1.48 -6.06 -5.89
CA LEU A 89 0.52 -5.66 -6.92
C LEU A 89 -0.68 -6.62 -6.92
N ALA A 90 -1.76 -6.24 -7.61
CA ALA A 90 -2.96 -7.07 -7.74
C ALA A 90 -2.70 -8.49 -8.29
N ASN A 91 -1.64 -8.67 -9.08
CA ASN A 91 -1.24 -9.96 -9.63
C ASN A 91 -0.33 -10.78 -8.69
N GLY A 92 -0.08 -10.31 -7.46
CA GLY A 92 0.78 -10.95 -6.47
C GLY A 92 2.27 -10.66 -6.64
N THR A 93 2.67 -9.76 -7.55
CA THR A 93 4.08 -9.39 -7.72
C THR A 93 4.52 -8.46 -6.59
N PRO A 94 5.56 -8.79 -5.82
CA PRO A 94 6.04 -7.94 -4.73
C PRO A 94 6.73 -6.67 -5.25
N TYR A 95 6.55 -5.54 -4.57
CA TYR A 95 7.16 -4.26 -4.97
C TYR A 95 7.74 -3.42 -3.81
N GLU A 96 7.35 -3.69 -2.56
CA GLU A 96 8.03 -3.17 -1.36
C GLU A 96 8.31 -4.32 -0.39
N PHE A 97 9.37 -4.15 0.40
CA PHE A 97 9.94 -5.22 1.22
C PHE A 97 10.19 -4.74 2.63
N THR A 98 10.36 -5.68 3.56
CA THR A 98 10.69 -5.43 4.96
C THR A 98 11.76 -6.42 5.43
N THR A 99 12.41 -6.12 6.55
CA THR A 99 13.33 -7.06 7.23
C THR A 99 12.59 -8.03 8.16
N ARG A 100 11.33 -7.74 8.50
CA ARG A 100 10.46 -8.60 9.29
C ARG A 100 9.90 -9.73 8.42
N GLN A 101 9.84 -10.95 8.93
CA GLN A 101 9.20 -12.04 8.20
C GLN A 101 7.70 -11.78 8.01
N THR A 102 7.22 -11.98 6.79
CA THR A 102 5.82 -11.82 6.38
C THR A 102 5.32 -13.08 5.67
N GLU A 103 4.00 -13.26 5.68
CA GLU A 103 3.35 -14.28 4.86
C GLU A 103 3.07 -13.75 3.45
N GLU A 104 3.28 -14.57 2.42
CA GLU A 104 2.88 -14.22 1.06
C GLU A 104 1.37 -14.47 0.87
N PRO A 105 0.67 -13.62 0.08
CA PRO A 105 -0.74 -13.83 -0.19
C PRO A 105 -0.95 -15.16 -0.95
N PRO A 106 -1.85 -16.04 -0.48
CA PRO A 106 -2.15 -17.30 -1.16
C PRO A 106 -2.58 -17.07 -2.61
N ARG A 107 -2.25 -18.02 -3.49
CA ARG A 107 -2.50 -17.86 -4.93
C ARG A 107 -3.98 -17.63 -5.26
N ASP A 108 -4.87 -18.33 -4.57
CA ASP A 108 -6.31 -18.20 -4.74
C ASP A 108 -6.87 -16.87 -4.19
N LEU A 109 -6.21 -16.27 -3.19
CA LEU A 109 -6.48 -14.89 -2.77
C LEU A 109 -6.10 -13.92 -3.89
N VAL A 110 -4.89 -14.06 -4.44
CA VAL A 110 -4.37 -13.21 -5.52
C VAL A 110 -5.28 -13.26 -6.75
N ASP A 111 -5.64 -14.46 -7.21
CA ASP A 111 -6.46 -14.61 -8.41
C ASP A 111 -7.85 -13.97 -8.24
N LYS A 112 -8.52 -14.20 -7.10
CA LYS A 112 -9.84 -13.59 -6.79
C LYS A 112 -9.75 -12.06 -6.65
N PHE A 113 -8.69 -11.55 -6.03
CA PHE A 113 -8.46 -10.11 -5.91
C PHE A 113 -8.24 -9.46 -7.26
N LEU A 114 -7.43 -10.08 -8.12
CA LEU A 114 -7.20 -9.62 -9.48
C LEU A 114 -8.50 -9.56 -10.28
N ASP A 115 -9.36 -10.57 -10.15
CA ASP A 115 -10.67 -10.58 -10.81
C ASP A 115 -11.57 -9.44 -10.31
N ILE A 116 -11.66 -9.22 -8.99
CA ILE A 116 -12.42 -8.10 -8.42
C ILE A 116 -11.86 -6.77 -8.95
N THR A 117 -10.55 -6.53 -8.83
CA THR A 117 -9.95 -5.27 -9.26
C THR A 117 -10.11 -5.01 -10.75
N ARG A 118 -10.04 -6.04 -11.61
CA ARG A 118 -10.31 -5.91 -13.05
C ARG A 118 -11.74 -5.52 -13.38
N GLN A 119 -12.73 -6.02 -12.63
CA GLN A 119 -14.13 -5.62 -12.82
C GLN A 119 -14.33 -4.11 -12.65
N PHE A 120 -13.52 -3.47 -11.81
CA PHE A 120 -13.55 -2.02 -11.55
C PHE A 120 -12.43 -1.24 -12.25
N ASN A 121 -11.59 -1.88 -13.07
CA ASN A 121 -10.41 -1.27 -13.70
C ASN A 121 -9.38 -0.66 -12.71
N LEU A 122 -9.19 -1.34 -11.57
CA LEU A 122 -8.33 -0.92 -10.45
C LEU A 122 -7.07 -1.78 -10.29
N GLN A 123 -6.84 -2.76 -11.17
CA GLN A 123 -5.73 -3.72 -11.05
C GLN A 123 -4.33 -3.08 -11.06
N ASP A 124 -4.20 -1.86 -11.59
CA ASP A 124 -2.93 -1.14 -11.69
C ASP A 124 -2.72 -0.12 -10.56
N ILE A 125 -3.71 0.07 -9.69
CA ILE A 125 -3.67 1.05 -8.60
C ILE A 125 -4.00 0.46 -7.23
N LEU A 126 -4.53 -0.75 -7.17
CA LEU A 126 -4.77 -1.48 -5.93
C LEU A 126 -3.83 -2.66 -5.79
N GLY A 127 -3.36 -2.85 -4.57
CA GLY A 127 -2.48 -3.95 -4.19
C GLY A 127 -2.79 -4.44 -2.78
N PHE A 128 -1.97 -5.38 -2.33
CA PHE A 128 -2.00 -5.93 -0.99
C PHE A 128 -0.88 -5.32 -0.14
N TYR A 129 -1.12 -5.27 1.17
CA TYR A 129 -0.05 -5.18 2.14
C TYR A 129 -0.28 -6.18 3.28
N HIS A 130 0.80 -6.62 3.90
CA HIS A 130 0.73 -7.46 5.08
C HIS A 130 0.38 -6.59 6.29
N ILE A 131 -0.70 -6.91 7.00
CA ILE A 131 -1.10 -6.13 8.17
C ILE A 131 -0.11 -6.39 9.31
N GLU A 132 0.38 -5.32 9.91
CA GLU A 132 1.14 -5.36 11.15
C GLU A 132 0.26 -4.92 12.33
N GLY A 133 0.39 -5.62 13.45
CA GLY A 133 -0.31 -5.29 14.69
C GLY A 133 -1.65 -6.00 14.87
N GLY A 134 -2.33 -5.65 15.97
CA GLY A 134 -3.65 -6.15 16.33
C GLY A 134 -4.76 -5.23 15.86
N LYS A 135 -6.00 -5.53 16.25
CA LYS A 135 -7.18 -4.69 15.95
C LYS A 135 -7.07 -3.26 16.48
N ASP A 136 -6.20 -3.04 17.46
CA ASP A 136 -6.01 -1.77 18.15
C ASP A 136 -4.79 -0.99 17.59
N ALA A 137 -4.27 -1.38 16.42
CA ALA A 137 -3.20 -0.65 15.76
C ALA A 137 -3.69 0.78 15.41
N PRO A 138 -2.93 1.83 15.78
CA PRO A 138 -3.32 3.19 15.46
C PRO A 138 -3.20 3.46 13.96
N ALA A 139 -4.02 4.39 13.46
CA ALA A 139 -3.81 4.95 12.13
C ALA A 139 -2.46 5.67 12.08
N LEU A 140 -1.76 5.52 10.95
CA LEU A 140 -0.48 6.14 10.70
C LEU A 140 -0.62 7.27 9.67
N ILE A 141 0.19 8.31 9.82
CA ILE A 141 0.46 9.28 8.77
C ILE A 141 1.83 8.97 8.14
N GLU A 142 1.87 9.10 6.84
CA GLU A 142 2.98 8.83 5.95
C GLU A 142 3.39 10.12 5.24
N TRP A 143 4.69 10.41 5.17
CA TRP A 143 5.22 11.54 4.41
C TRP A 143 6.60 11.22 3.86
N THR A 144 6.99 11.92 2.79
CA THR A 144 8.26 11.68 2.13
C THR A 144 9.27 12.78 2.46
N GLU A 145 10.48 12.40 2.88
CA GLU A 145 11.62 13.31 3.05
C GLU A 145 12.78 12.83 2.18
N GLY A 146 13.03 13.54 1.07
CA GLY A 146 14.01 13.13 0.07
C GLY A 146 13.63 11.82 -0.59
N ARG A 147 14.40 10.75 -0.34
CA ARG A 147 14.10 9.38 -0.82
C ARG A 147 13.53 8.47 0.28
N LYS A 148 13.23 9.02 1.46
CA LYS A 148 12.70 8.24 2.59
C LYS A 148 11.21 8.48 2.72
N ASN A 149 10.49 7.41 2.94
CA ASN A 149 9.09 7.43 3.34
C ASN A 149 9.02 7.15 4.85
N LEU A 150 8.42 8.07 5.60
CA LEU A 150 8.40 8.07 7.06
C LEU A 150 6.98 7.85 7.54
N THR A 151 6.82 7.09 8.62
CA THR A 151 5.52 6.89 9.26
C THR A 151 5.54 7.29 10.74
N ARG A 152 4.41 7.80 11.23
CA ARG A 152 4.16 8.00 12.67
C ARG A 152 2.68 7.86 12.96
N ILE A 153 2.33 7.76 14.24
CA ILE A 153 0.93 7.76 14.66
C ILE A 153 0.26 9.07 14.23
N LEU A 154 -0.90 8.95 13.60
CA LEU A 154 -1.75 10.08 13.23
C LEU A 154 -2.25 10.78 14.51
N THR A 155 -2.10 12.09 14.59
CA THR A 155 -2.57 12.90 15.72
C THR A 155 -3.72 13.82 15.32
N GLU A 156 -4.38 14.44 16.30
CA GLU A 156 -5.45 15.42 16.03
C GLU A 156 -4.97 16.63 15.22
N GLU A 157 -3.68 16.97 15.32
CA GLU A 157 -3.06 18.08 14.58
C GLU A 157 -2.94 17.80 13.08
N ASP A 158 -2.98 16.54 12.67
CA ASP A 158 -2.88 16.12 11.27
C ASP A 158 -4.24 16.16 10.54
N LYS A 159 -5.35 16.12 11.29
CA LYS A 159 -6.72 16.07 10.72
C LYS A 159 -7.09 17.25 9.83
N PRO A 160 -6.68 18.51 10.11
CA PRO A 160 -7.01 19.65 9.26
C PRO A 160 -6.38 19.59 7.86
N ALA A 161 -5.39 18.72 7.63
CA ALA A 161 -4.67 18.65 6.36
C ALA A 161 -5.34 17.78 5.27
N GLU A 162 -6.50 17.16 5.56
CA GLU A 162 -7.24 16.27 4.66
C GLU A 162 -6.35 15.26 3.91
N PRO A 163 -5.60 14.40 4.63
CA PRO A 163 -4.59 13.57 4.00
C PRO A 163 -5.23 12.44 3.17
N VAL A 164 -4.55 12.04 2.09
CA VAL A 164 -5.04 11.00 1.18
C VAL A 164 -4.97 9.65 1.87
N GLN A 165 -6.08 8.92 1.93
CA GLN A 165 -6.11 7.55 2.44
C GLN A 165 -5.41 6.59 1.48
N THR A 166 -4.38 5.87 1.94
CA THR A 166 -3.54 5.02 1.08
C THR A 166 -3.57 3.54 1.44
N ALA A 167 -3.99 3.19 2.66
CA ALA A 167 -4.11 1.79 3.07
C ALA A 167 -5.34 1.58 3.96
N TRP A 168 -6.01 0.45 3.73
CA TRP A 168 -7.20 0.04 4.47
C TRP A 168 -7.00 -1.36 5.00
N ASP A 169 -7.23 -1.53 6.29
CA ASP A 169 -7.60 -2.83 6.85
C ASP A 169 -9.13 -2.92 6.90
N PHE A 170 -9.64 -4.15 6.84
CA PHE A 170 -11.06 -4.42 7.05
C PHE A 170 -11.30 -4.98 8.46
N GLY A 171 -10.38 -4.72 9.41
CA GLY A 171 -10.45 -5.18 10.79
C GLY A 171 -10.48 -6.70 10.94
N ARG A 172 -10.66 -7.19 12.16
CA ARG A 172 -11.04 -8.60 12.41
C ARG A 172 -12.27 -8.61 13.33
N GLY A 173 -13.35 -9.29 12.96
CA GLY A 173 -14.57 -9.39 13.78
C GLY A 173 -15.86 -9.23 12.99
N ASP A 174 -16.98 -9.31 13.71
CA ASP A 174 -18.35 -9.12 13.19
C ASP A 174 -19.00 -7.93 13.93
N PRO A 175 -19.39 -6.85 13.23
CA PRO A 175 -19.19 -6.61 11.81
C PRO A 175 -17.73 -6.30 11.48
N ILE A 176 -17.35 -6.59 10.24
CA ILE A 176 -16.07 -6.19 9.63
C ILE A 176 -16.00 -4.65 9.64
N THR A 177 -15.01 -4.06 10.31
CA THR A 177 -14.82 -2.61 10.39
C THR A 177 -13.69 -2.17 9.47
N MET A 178 -13.93 -1.21 8.58
CA MET A 178 -12.88 -0.62 7.75
C MET A 178 -12.15 0.47 8.54
N ALA A 179 -10.82 0.40 8.59
CA ALA A 179 -9.97 1.45 9.11
C ALA A 179 -8.99 1.90 8.03
N CYS A 180 -8.89 3.22 7.84
CA CYS A 180 -7.76 3.79 7.12
C CYS A 180 -6.53 3.71 8.04
N THR A 181 -5.52 2.94 7.63
CA THR A 181 -4.33 2.68 8.44
C THR A 181 -3.15 3.54 8.05
N ILE A 182 -3.13 4.11 6.84
CA ILE A 182 -2.07 5.00 6.37
C ILE A 182 -2.69 6.15 5.56
N VAL A 183 -2.28 7.38 5.85
CA VAL A 183 -2.61 8.58 5.08
C VAL A 183 -1.35 9.31 4.62
N CYS A 184 -1.28 9.84 3.39
CA CYS A 184 -0.04 10.41 2.84
C CYS A 184 -0.10 11.94 2.61
N ASP A 185 0.99 12.66 2.96
CA ASP A 185 1.16 14.10 2.68
C ASP A 185 1.62 14.36 1.23
N THR A 186 0.68 14.82 0.41
CA THR A 186 0.87 15.05 -1.04
C THR A 186 1.92 16.10 -1.38
N ARG A 187 2.26 17.01 -0.45
CA ARG A 187 3.24 18.12 -0.67
C ARG A 187 4.66 17.63 -0.91
N THR A 188 4.94 16.38 -0.57
CA THR A 188 6.31 15.82 -0.55
C THR A 188 6.51 14.63 -1.49
N THR A 189 5.46 14.21 -2.19
CA THR A 189 5.52 13.07 -3.11
C THR A 189 6.12 13.46 -4.47
N ARG A 190 6.53 12.45 -5.26
CA ARG A 190 7.17 12.60 -6.59
C ARG A 190 6.41 13.53 -7.56
N SER A 191 5.12 13.77 -7.35
CA SER A 191 4.39 14.86 -7.99
C SER A 191 4.55 16.15 -7.17
N GLY A 192 5.58 16.94 -7.44
CA GLY A 192 5.75 18.29 -6.88
C GLY A 192 4.68 19.31 -7.29
N ASN A 193 3.53 18.85 -7.79
CA ASN A 193 2.35 19.67 -7.98
C ASN A 193 1.50 19.54 -6.72
N ALA A 194 1.33 20.64 -5.99
CA ALA A 194 0.26 20.78 -5.03
C ALA A 194 -1.06 20.51 -5.78
N ASN A 195 -1.57 19.28 -5.68
CA ASN A 195 -2.90 18.96 -6.16
C ASN A 195 -3.85 19.75 -5.26
N THR A 196 -4.30 20.89 -5.79
CA THR A 196 -5.46 21.60 -5.29
C THR A 196 -6.64 20.67 -5.54
N HIS A 197 -6.92 19.79 -4.57
CA HIS A 197 -8.08 18.90 -4.61
C HIS A 197 -9.33 19.78 -4.62
N LYS A 198 -9.87 20.02 -5.82
CA LYS A 198 -11.22 20.53 -5.99
C LYS A 198 -12.18 19.44 -5.52
N ASN A 199 -12.82 19.68 -4.38
CA ASN A 199 -14.09 19.05 -4.00
C ASN A 199 -14.10 17.51 -3.89
N THR A 200 -13.22 16.91 -3.09
CA THR A 200 -13.48 15.55 -2.60
C THR A 200 -14.58 15.60 -1.55
N GLN A 201 -15.79 15.20 -1.96
CA GLN A 201 -16.89 14.92 -1.06
C GLN A 201 -16.45 13.80 -0.11
N SER A 202 -16.30 14.13 1.17
CA SER A 202 -16.17 13.14 2.22
C SER A 202 -17.49 12.38 2.34
N HIS A 203 -17.45 11.07 2.15
CA HIS A 203 -18.55 10.19 2.56
C HIS A 203 -18.56 10.07 4.09
N HIS A 204 -19.02 11.13 4.75
CA HIS A 204 -19.56 11.06 6.10
C HIS A 204 -21.08 11.20 6.00
N LYS A 205 -21.79 10.14 6.38
CA LYS A 205 -23.13 10.28 6.96
C LYS A 205 -22.97 10.42 8.47
#